data_AF-A0A7K2CT81-F1
#
_entry.id   AF-A0A7K2CT81-F1
#
_cell.length_a   1.000
_cell.length_b   1.000
_cell.length_c   1.000
_cell.angle_alpha   90.00
_cell.angle_beta   90.00
_cell.angle_gamma   90.00
#
_symmetry.space_group_name_H-M   'P 1'
#
loop_
_entity.id
_entity.type
_entity.pdbx_description
1 polymer ?
#
loop_
_entity_poly.entity_id
_entity_poly.type
_entity_poly.pdbx_seq_one_letter_code
_entity_poly.pdbx_strand_id
1 'polypeptide(L)'
;HHGTDTRATGFVRGFGLTKGALGITSNCENQNLVVVGTSDADLAHAARALQQIGGGYVCVADGEVLASVPLPLGGIMSDQPWEQVYDESIAANQAAASLGCEIASPYMILAFVGLAGVPDYGLTEKGLIDTMTQSFIPVLLCCRCPQHVHTG
;
A
#
# COMPACT_ATOMS: atom_id res chain seq x y z
N HIS A 1 2.47 10.17 9.63
CA HIS A 1 2.65 11.63 9.86
C HIS A 1 3.50 12.03 11.07
N HIS A 2 3.51 11.30 12.19
CA HIS A 2 4.20 11.75 13.42
C HIS A 2 5.63 11.21 13.59
N GLY A 3 6.21 10.57 12.56
CA GLY A 3 7.50 9.88 12.68
C GLY A 3 7.48 8.76 13.73
N THR A 4 6.30 8.21 14.03
CA THR A 4 6.14 7.06 14.92
C THR A 4 6.66 5.81 14.22
N ASP A 5 7.30 4.92 14.98
CA ASP A 5 7.87 3.66 14.45
C ASP A 5 6.80 2.56 14.24
N THR A 6 5.53 2.95 14.23
CA THR A 6 4.36 2.07 14.06
C THR A 6 4.27 1.60 12.62
N ARG A 7 4.23 0.29 12.43
CA ARG A 7 4.03 -0.38 11.14
C ARG A 7 3.25 -1.66 11.35
N ALA A 8 2.47 -2.05 10.35
CA ALA A 8 1.82 -3.35 10.30
C ALA A 8 1.93 -3.94 8.90
N THR A 9 1.83 -5.26 8.83
CA THR A 9 1.84 -6.04 7.59
C THR A 9 0.67 -7.00 7.60
N GLY A 10 0.05 -7.20 6.44
CA GLY A 10 -1.07 -8.10 6.27
C GLY A 10 -1.09 -8.69 4.85
N PHE A 11 -1.94 -9.69 4.65
CA PHE A 11 -2.15 -10.26 3.33
C PHE A 11 -3.35 -9.61 2.66
N VAL A 12 -3.21 -9.30 1.37
CA VAL A 12 -4.29 -8.77 0.54
C VAL A 12 -4.46 -9.64 -0.69
N ARG A 13 -5.70 -9.78 -1.14
CA ARG A 13 -6.07 -10.50 -2.36
C ARG A 13 -6.87 -9.56 -3.27
N GLY A 14 -6.73 -9.73 -4.58
CA GLY A 14 -7.52 -9.02 -5.58
C GLY A 14 -6.71 -8.08 -6.48
N PHE A 15 -5.49 -7.69 -6.08
CA PHE A 15 -4.63 -6.89 -6.95
C PHE A 15 -4.12 -7.66 -8.17
N GLY A 16 -3.89 -8.98 -8.06
CA GLY A 16 -3.41 -9.81 -9.18
C GLY A 16 -1.91 -9.72 -9.47
N LEU A 17 -1.16 -8.91 -8.71
CA LEU A 17 0.29 -8.75 -8.91
C LEU A 17 1.02 -10.10 -8.90
N THR A 18 1.81 -10.32 -9.95
CA THR A 18 2.67 -11.51 -10.09
C THR A 18 4.13 -11.21 -9.76
N LYS A 19 4.51 -9.93 -9.79
CA LYS A 19 5.82 -9.42 -9.36
C LYS A 19 5.72 -7.95 -8.94
N GLY A 20 6.77 -7.43 -8.32
CA GLY A 20 6.90 -6.00 -7.99
C GLY A 20 6.00 -5.52 -6.86
N ALA A 21 5.90 -4.20 -6.73
CA ALA A 21 5.15 -3.52 -5.70
C ALA A 21 4.55 -2.19 -6.20
N LEU A 22 3.42 -1.81 -5.61
CA LEU A 22 2.78 -0.51 -5.74
C LEU A 22 2.85 0.20 -4.40
N GLY A 23 2.98 1.52 -4.41
CA GLY A 23 3.01 2.32 -3.19
C GLY A 23 2.27 3.63 -3.33
N ILE A 24 1.63 4.07 -2.25
CA ILE A 24 0.98 5.38 -2.13
C ILE A 24 1.28 6.07 -0.80
N THR A 25 1.10 7.39 -0.76
CA THR A 25 0.98 8.17 0.49
C THR A 25 -0.39 8.78 0.72
N SER A 26 -1.32 8.62 -0.21
CA SER A 26 -2.70 9.13 -0.10
C SER A 26 -3.68 8.09 0.45
N ASN A 27 -3.25 7.33 1.48
CA ASN A 27 -4.11 6.33 2.11
C ASN A 27 -5.24 6.97 2.90
N CYS A 28 -6.49 6.66 2.56
CA CYS A 28 -7.65 7.13 3.30
C CYS A 28 -7.81 6.31 4.60
N GLU A 29 -8.01 6.93 5.76
CA GLU A 29 -8.13 8.37 6.03
C GLU A 29 -6.85 9.02 6.60
N ASN A 30 -5.89 8.21 7.06
CA ASN A 30 -4.78 8.66 7.87
C ASN A 30 -3.57 9.20 7.09
N GLN A 31 -3.56 9.08 5.76
CA GLN A 31 -2.50 9.49 4.81
C GLN A 31 -1.11 8.88 5.10
N ASN A 32 -1.06 7.76 5.85
CA ASN A 32 0.17 7.02 6.06
C ASN A 32 0.60 6.31 4.75
N LEU A 33 1.90 6.04 4.65
CA LEU A 33 2.46 5.26 3.55
C LEU A 33 1.90 3.84 3.56
N VAL A 34 1.44 3.37 2.39
CA VAL A 34 0.96 2.00 2.18
C VAL A 34 1.61 1.44 0.93
N VAL A 35 2.11 0.21 1.04
CA VAL A 35 2.71 -0.55 -0.07
C VAL A 35 2.07 -1.93 -0.16
N VAL A 36 1.86 -2.41 -1.39
CA VAL A 36 1.40 -3.76 -1.70
C VAL A 36 2.31 -4.36 -2.75
N GLY A 37 2.65 -5.64 -2.65
CA GLY A 37 3.61 -6.25 -3.56
C GLY A 37 3.85 -7.71 -3.25
N THR A 38 4.75 -8.32 -4.03
CA THR A 38 5.00 -9.76 -4.00
C THR A 38 6.34 -10.13 -3.34
N SER A 39 7.19 -9.15 -3.02
CA SER A 39 8.50 -9.36 -2.41
C SER A 39 8.83 -8.25 -1.41
N ASP A 40 9.50 -8.59 -0.31
CA ASP A 40 9.97 -7.61 0.68
C ASP A 40 10.94 -6.59 0.07
N ALA A 41 11.74 -7.02 -0.92
CA ALA A 41 12.70 -6.17 -1.61
C ALA A 41 12.00 -5.05 -2.40
N ASP A 42 10.96 -5.37 -3.17
CA ASP A 42 10.21 -4.38 -3.94
C ASP A 42 9.35 -3.51 -3.05
N LEU A 43 8.75 -4.07 -1.98
CA LEU A 43 8.01 -3.30 -0.98
C LEU A 43 8.91 -2.23 -0.33
N ALA A 44 10.12 -2.60 0.06
CA ALA A 44 11.10 -1.67 0.63
C ALA A 44 11.56 -0.62 -0.38
N HIS A 45 11.74 -0.99 -1.65
CA HIS A 45 12.09 -0.03 -2.71
C HIS A 45 10.95 0.95 -2.97
N ALA A 46 9.70 0.51 -3.06
CA ALA A 46 8.54 1.37 -3.21
C ALA A 46 8.44 2.39 -2.07
N ALA A 47 8.64 1.96 -0.82
CA ALA A 47 8.64 2.86 0.33
C ALA A 47 9.73 3.95 0.25
N ARG A 48 10.96 3.57 -0.17
CA ARG A 48 12.07 4.52 -0.38
C ARG A 48 11.81 5.47 -1.55
N ALA A 49 11.26 4.97 -2.65
CA ALA A 49 10.94 5.78 -3.82
C ALA A 49 9.90 6.86 -3.46
N LEU A 50 8.84 6.51 -2.72
CA LEU A 50 7.87 7.48 -2.21
C LEU A 50 8.52 8.54 -1.32
N GLN A 51 9.43 8.14 -0.43
CA GLN A 51 10.17 9.08 0.40
C GLN A 51 11.00 10.06 -0.45
N GLN A 52 11.67 9.57 -1.51
CA GLN A 52 12.51 10.38 -2.39
C GLN A 52 11.72 11.43 -3.17
N ILE A 53 10.52 11.09 -3.64
CA ILE A 53 9.67 12.01 -4.42
C ILE A 53 8.78 12.92 -3.55
N GLY A 54 8.87 12.82 -2.22
CA GLY A 54 8.08 13.63 -1.29
C GLY A 54 6.62 13.14 -1.12
N GLY A 55 6.35 11.88 -1.45
CA GLY A 55 5.02 11.28 -1.47
C GLY A 55 4.38 11.27 -2.86
N GLY A 56 3.31 10.48 -3.00
CA GLY A 56 2.58 10.29 -4.25
C GLY A 56 2.28 8.83 -4.54
N TYR A 57 2.46 8.42 -5.79
CA TYR A 57 2.27 7.05 -6.27
C TYR A 57 3.58 6.50 -6.85
N VAL A 58 3.87 5.22 -6.66
CA VAL A 58 4.97 4.53 -7.32
C VAL A 58 4.59 3.12 -7.75
N CYS A 59 5.16 2.68 -8.86
CA CYS A 59 5.20 1.29 -9.31
C CYS A 59 6.67 0.86 -9.38
N VAL A 60 7.02 -0.25 -8.72
CA VAL A 60 8.38 -0.78 -8.64
C VAL A 60 8.39 -2.24 -9.05
N ALA A 61 9.42 -2.67 -9.77
CA ALA A 61 9.71 -4.09 -9.95
C ALA A 61 11.20 -4.32 -10.11
N ASP A 62 11.69 -5.43 -9.54
CA ASP A 62 13.07 -5.87 -9.70
C ASP A 62 14.08 -4.79 -9.24
N GLY A 63 13.69 -3.99 -8.22
CA GLY A 63 14.50 -2.89 -7.67
C GLY A 63 14.41 -1.56 -8.42
N GLU A 64 13.67 -1.48 -9.53
CA GLU A 64 13.57 -0.30 -10.39
C GLU A 64 12.21 0.39 -10.28
N VAL A 65 12.18 1.73 -10.35
CA VAL A 65 10.93 2.51 -10.42
C VAL A 65 10.45 2.53 -11.86
N LEU A 66 9.33 1.86 -12.13
CA LEU A 66 8.72 1.78 -13.46
C LEU A 66 7.85 3.00 -13.79
N ALA A 67 7.21 3.56 -12.77
CA ALA A 67 6.41 4.78 -12.86
C ALA A 67 6.32 5.46 -11.49
N SER A 68 6.21 6.78 -11.51
CA SER A 68 5.99 7.59 -10.31
C SER A 68 5.09 8.77 -10.62
N VAL A 69 4.27 9.16 -9.66
CA VAL A 69 3.45 10.38 -9.71
C VAL A 69 3.76 11.18 -8.45
N PRO A 70 4.64 12.19 -8.51
CA PRO A 70 5.01 12.99 -7.34
C PRO A 70 3.84 13.85 -6.86
N LEU A 71 3.50 13.73 -5.57
CA LEU A 71 2.49 14.55 -4.88
C LEU A 71 3.14 15.26 -3.66
N PRO A 72 4.11 16.16 -3.88
CA PRO A 72 4.96 16.71 -2.81
C PRO A 72 4.20 17.55 -1.77
N LEU A 73 3.00 18.04 -2.09
CA LEU A 73 2.19 18.83 -1.17
C LEU A 73 1.42 17.89 -0.24
N GLY A 74 2.01 17.61 0.92
CA GLY A 74 1.42 16.77 1.96
C GLY A 74 1.31 15.28 1.59
N GLY A 75 1.96 14.84 0.50
CA GLY A 75 1.85 13.48 -0.01
C GLY A 75 0.54 13.19 -0.75
N ILE A 76 -0.27 14.21 -1.05
CA ILE A 76 -1.63 14.07 -1.58
C ILE A 76 -1.95 15.00 -2.76
N MET A 77 -1.16 16.06 -2.96
CA MET A 77 -1.37 17.04 -4.03
C MET A 77 -0.07 17.38 -4.74
N SER A 78 -0.17 17.76 -6.00
CA SER A 78 0.94 18.25 -6.82
C SER A 78 0.77 19.73 -7.14
N ASP A 79 1.89 20.43 -7.35
CA ASP A 79 1.95 21.81 -7.84
C ASP A 79 2.12 21.89 -9.37
N GLN A 80 2.16 20.74 -10.06
CA GLN A 80 2.27 20.64 -11.51
C GLN A 80 0.90 20.84 -12.20
N PRO A 81 0.88 21.16 -13.51
CA PRO A 81 -0.35 21.19 -14.30
C PRO A 81 -1.10 19.85 -14.24
N TRP A 82 -2.44 19.90 -14.19
CA TRP A 82 -3.26 18.71 -14.02
C TRP A 82 -3.11 17.72 -15.19
N GLU A 83 -2.81 18.20 -16.40
CA GLU A 83 -2.54 17.39 -17.58
C GLU A 83 -1.31 16.48 -17.35
N GLN A 84 -0.25 17.03 -16.75
CA GLN A 84 0.95 16.26 -16.45
C GLN A 84 0.65 15.18 -15.40
N VAL A 85 -0.02 15.55 -14.30
CA VAL A 85 -0.38 14.60 -13.23
C VAL A 85 -1.32 13.52 -13.76
N TYR A 86 -2.21 13.87 -14.70
CA TYR A 86 -3.10 12.93 -15.38
C TYR A 86 -2.29 11.92 -16.21
N ASP A 87 -1.39 12.38 -17.07
CA ASP A 87 -0.56 11.50 -17.90
C ASP A 87 0.33 10.58 -17.06
N GLU A 88 0.94 11.10 -15.99
CA GLU A 88 1.72 10.32 -15.01
C GLU A 88 0.85 9.26 -14.32
N SER A 89 -0.39 9.60 -13.95
CA SER A 89 -1.35 8.66 -13.34
C SER A 89 -1.75 7.53 -14.30
N ILE A 90 -1.96 7.84 -15.58
CA ILE A 90 -2.22 6.84 -16.61
C ILE A 90 -1.01 5.91 -16.78
N ALA A 91 0.20 6.46 -16.85
CA ALA A 91 1.43 5.68 -16.94
C ALA A 91 1.62 4.76 -15.72
N ALA A 92 1.30 5.25 -14.51
CA ALA A 92 1.37 4.46 -13.28
C ALA A 92 0.38 3.29 -13.27
N ASN A 93 -0.83 3.47 -13.80
CA ASN A 93 -1.82 2.39 -13.93
C ASN A 93 -1.39 1.36 -14.98
N GLN A 94 -0.81 1.81 -16.09
CA GLN A 94 -0.26 0.91 -17.13
C GLN A 94 0.94 0.11 -16.60
N ALA A 95 1.82 0.75 -15.82
CA ALA A 95 2.93 0.07 -15.17
C ALA A 95 2.42 -1.02 -14.21
N ALA A 96 1.43 -0.73 -13.38
CA ALA A 96 0.81 -1.72 -12.49
C ALA A 96 0.20 -2.89 -13.28
N ALA A 97 -0.52 -2.62 -14.37
CA ALA A 97 -1.08 -3.65 -15.25
C ALA A 97 0.01 -4.55 -15.85
N SER A 98 1.18 -4.00 -16.20
CA SER A 98 2.33 -4.76 -16.71
C SER A 98 2.92 -5.76 -15.70
N LEU A 99 2.62 -5.57 -14.40
CA LEU A 99 3.01 -6.48 -13.31
C LEU A 99 1.95 -7.55 -13.00
N GLY A 100 0.87 -7.59 -13.79
CA GLY A 100 -0.26 -8.50 -13.60
C GLY A 100 -1.42 -7.89 -12.83
N CYS A 101 -1.42 -6.58 -12.55
CA CYS A 101 -2.55 -5.98 -11.84
C CYS A 101 -3.83 -6.00 -12.69
N GLU A 102 -4.91 -6.59 -12.15
CA GLU A 102 -6.20 -6.72 -12.84
C GLU A 102 -7.14 -5.54 -12.56
N ILE A 103 -6.82 -4.71 -11.57
CA ILE A 103 -7.62 -3.56 -11.15
C ILE A 103 -7.33 -2.40 -12.10
N ALA A 104 -8.38 -1.79 -12.68
CA ALA A 104 -8.23 -0.64 -13.60
C ALA A 104 -7.61 0.60 -12.91
N SER A 105 -7.98 0.84 -11.65
CA SER A 105 -7.49 1.97 -10.84
C SER A 105 -6.85 1.47 -9.53
N PRO A 106 -5.67 0.83 -9.59
CA PRO A 106 -5.08 0.13 -8.45
C PRO A 106 -4.74 1.05 -7.29
N TYR A 107 -4.23 2.25 -7.54
CA TYR A 107 -3.90 3.22 -6.49
C TYR A 107 -5.13 3.75 -5.77
N MET A 108 -6.25 3.89 -6.47
CA MET A 108 -7.53 4.26 -5.85
C MET A 108 -8.03 3.16 -4.92
N ILE A 109 -7.92 1.89 -5.31
CA ILE A 109 -8.26 0.77 -4.42
C ILE A 109 -7.28 0.68 -3.24
N LEU A 110 -5.99 0.87 -3.48
CA LEU A 110 -4.96 0.86 -2.44
C LEU A 110 -5.20 1.94 -1.38
N ALA A 111 -5.75 3.09 -1.76
CA ALA A 111 -6.13 4.16 -0.85
C ALA A 111 -7.22 3.76 0.16
N PHE A 112 -7.97 2.68 -0.06
CA PHE A 112 -9.01 2.22 0.85
C PHE A 112 -8.60 1.03 1.73
N VAL A 113 -7.40 0.46 1.54
CA VAL A 113 -6.94 -0.71 2.31
C VAL A 113 -6.81 -0.39 3.81
N GLY A 114 -6.46 0.86 4.14
CA GLY A 114 -6.35 1.31 5.52
C GLY A 114 -7.62 1.89 6.14
N LEU A 115 -8.75 1.87 5.43
CA LEU A 115 -9.97 2.51 5.89
C LEU A 115 -10.69 1.64 6.94
N ALA A 116 -10.61 2.03 8.21
CA ALA A 116 -11.26 1.33 9.33
C ALA A 116 -12.78 1.58 9.45
N GLY A 117 -13.38 2.28 8.48
CA GLY A 117 -14.80 2.64 8.43
C GLY A 117 -15.63 1.88 7.38
N VAL A 118 -15.01 1.00 6.59
CA VAL A 118 -15.71 0.14 5.61
C VAL A 118 -15.87 -1.30 6.14
N PRO A 119 -16.85 -2.07 5.64
CA PRO A 119 -17.13 -3.41 6.16
C PRO A 119 -15.93 -4.39 6.12
N ASP A 120 -16.05 -5.46 6.88
CA ASP A 120 -15.11 -6.59 7.00
C ASP A 120 -13.81 -6.27 7.74
N TYR A 121 -12.77 -5.79 7.04
CA TYR A 121 -11.42 -5.64 7.58
C TYR A 121 -10.68 -4.44 7.00
N GLY A 122 -9.80 -3.84 7.81
CA GLY A 122 -8.85 -2.81 7.36
C GLY A 122 -7.44 -3.08 7.90
N LEU A 123 -6.41 -2.52 7.26
CA LEU A 123 -5.03 -2.61 7.72
C LEU A 123 -4.46 -1.22 8.03
N THR A 124 -4.25 -0.94 9.31
CA THR A 124 -3.65 0.33 9.76
C THR A 124 -2.21 0.12 10.20
N GLU A 125 -1.46 1.20 10.47
CA GLU A 125 -0.13 1.12 11.06
C GLU A 125 -0.10 0.45 12.45
N LYS A 126 -1.26 0.25 13.08
CA LYS A 126 -1.44 -0.41 14.38
C LYS A 126 -1.80 -1.89 14.26
N GLY A 127 -2.17 -2.37 13.08
CA GLY A 127 -2.55 -3.77 12.87
C GLY A 127 -3.77 -3.95 11.95
N LEU A 128 -4.11 -5.23 11.73
CA LEU A 128 -5.34 -5.67 11.08
C LEU A 128 -6.51 -5.43 12.03
N ILE A 129 -7.52 -4.67 11.59
CA ILE A 129 -8.70 -4.34 12.36
C ILE A 129 -9.92 -5.05 11.76
N ASP A 130 -10.71 -5.69 12.62
CA ASP A 130 -12.08 -6.08 12.30
C ASP A 130 -12.97 -4.85 12.51
N THR A 131 -13.55 -4.34 11.43
CA THR A 131 -14.24 -3.05 11.44
C THR A 131 -15.61 -3.13 12.13
N MET A 132 -16.19 -4.32 12.23
CA MET A 132 -17.46 -4.55 12.94
C MET A 132 -17.28 -4.54 14.45
N THR A 133 -16.19 -5.14 14.95
CA THR A 133 -15.88 -5.21 16.39
C THR A 133 -14.94 -4.10 16.86
N GLN A 134 -14.41 -3.30 15.94
CA GLN A 134 -13.43 -2.22 16.21
C GLN A 134 -12.24 -2.72 17.05
N SER A 135 -11.81 -3.96 16.78
CA SER A 135 -10.77 -4.65 17.53
C SER A 135 -9.66 -5.13 16.61
N PHE A 136 -8.41 -5.04 17.10
CA PHE A 136 -7.27 -5.59 16.39
C PHE A 136 -7.27 -7.11 16.49
N ILE A 137 -7.11 -7.78 15.35
CA ILE A 137 -7.09 -9.23 15.23
C ILE A 137 -5.74 -9.71 14.69
N PRO A 138 -5.30 -10.93 15.04
CA PRO A 138 -4.04 -11.48 14.53
C PRO A 138 -4.12 -11.74 13.02
N VAL A 139 -3.06 -11.38 12.30
CA VAL A 139 -2.90 -11.68 10.85
C VAL A 139 -2.63 -13.16 10.63
N LEU A 140 -1.87 -13.79 11.55
CA LEU A 140 -1.58 -15.21 11.52
C LEU A 140 -2.35 -15.90 12.65
N LEU A 141 -3.30 -16.75 12.28
CA LEU A 141 -3.95 -17.63 13.22
C LEU A 141 -3.01 -18.80 13.49
N CYS A 142 -2.55 -18.93 14.74
CA CYS A 142 -1.89 -20.14 15.18
C CYS A 142 -2.86 -21.31 14.93
N CYS A 143 -2.38 -22.35 14.24
CA CYS A 143 -3.13 -23.58 14.15
C CYS A 143 -3.48 -24.02 15.59
N ARG A 144 -4.78 -24.22 15.88
CA ARG A 144 -5.23 -24.76 17.16
C ARG A 144 -4.85 -26.25 17.24
N CYS A 145 -3.56 -26.55 17.21
CA CYS A 145 -3.03 -27.87 17.49
C CYS A 145 -2.65 -27.91 18.98
N PRO A 146 -3.25 -28.81 19.78
CA PRO A 146 -2.93 -28.95 21.21
C PRO A 146 -1.45 -29.25 21.52
N GLN A 147 -0.62 -29.54 20.51
CA GLN A 147 0.77 -29.97 20.66
C GLN A 147 1.80 -28.87 20.34
N HIS A 148 1.39 -27.71 19.84
CA HIS A 148 2.33 -26.63 19.52
C HIS A 148 2.45 -25.65 20.70
N VAL A 149 3.60 -25.66 21.37
CA VAL A 149 4.01 -24.62 22.33
C VAL A 149 4.86 -23.60 21.57
N HIS A 150 4.41 -22.35 21.50
CA HIS A 150 5.23 -21.25 20.99
C HIS A 150 5.81 -20.47 22.17
N THR A 151 7.10 -20.67 22.42
CA THR A 151 7.93 -19.69 23.12
C THR A 151 8.40 -18.66 22.10
N GLY A 152 7.97 -17.41 22.27
CA GLY A 152 8.39 -16.27 21.47
C GLY A 152 7.71 -15.01 21.97
#